data_AF-I0LE99-F1
#
_entry.id   AF-I0LE99-F1
#
_cell.length_a   1.000
_cell.length_b   1.000
_cell.length_c   1.000
_cell.angle_alpha   90.00
_cell.angle_beta   90.00
_cell.angle_gamma   90.00
#
_symmetry.space_group_name_H-M   'P 1'
#
loop_
_entity.id
_entity.type
_entity.pdbx_description
1 polymer ?
#
loop_
_entity_poly.entity_id
_entity_poly.type
_entity_poly.pdbx_seq_one_letter_code
_entity_poly.pdbx_strand_id
1 'polypeptide(L)'
;MAAGIQPPAAGRGTAATRSEEGGGATVAVGEDRATTPGAPRITTTSDRTGRPRRMAGARQAQQWLLTLLPTFPVLLLVLRLWQLSQQDMSTMLLLVQYVSPLGLLSALLIALVWAFPVVVLAFGVLGRLLRLSAPDRFDPERSLLASGTARTPGWVITAAVALGALTWQLRFLPSLLMLGLWLLALRTRYLHPDQPTRILVVSVALPLAAAVVAYTVLGPAIWAAFQDGEVATAALLAVPPAATMVLTGPIPGWIAPTLTHGLAFTVAAVLPVVMGAVFLRVPLLPTAAVEVVPKESAATTPEVAASTTPGGPAPGVTIPDVPRNGGTPTPDGPPSADGGREVVLGALIAVTDTSTIVLDRTATVRFLPNGWVESQVLCPQPAAVPYSLVSVRGWPVEETALNWMMPRRPLADPDVRCEGRLPGVR
;
A
#
# COMPACT_ATOMS: atom_id res chain seq x y z
N MET A 1 32.49 -43.38 20.98
CA MET A 1 33.00 -43.08 19.63
C MET A 1 32.88 -41.59 19.42
N ALA A 2 33.98 -40.88 19.68
CA ALA A 2 34.10 -39.44 19.53
C ALA A 2 34.89 -39.16 18.25
N ALA A 3 34.43 -38.22 17.43
CA ALA A 3 35.19 -37.70 16.30
C ALA A 3 35.15 -36.17 16.39
N GLY A 4 36.29 -35.59 16.78
CA GLY A 4 36.52 -34.16 16.84
C GLY A 4 36.73 -33.57 15.45
N ILE A 5 36.35 -32.31 15.30
CA ILE A 5 36.70 -31.49 14.13
C ILE A 5 37.51 -30.31 14.65
N GLN A 6 38.73 -30.21 14.14
CA GLN A 6 39.78 -29.26 14.47
C GLN A 6 39.80 -28.14 13.40
N PRO A 7 40.09 -26.88 13.74
CA PRO A 7 40.09 -25.76 12.79
C PRO A 7 41.49 -25.58 12.15
N PRO A 8 41.59 -25.03 10.92
CA PRO A 8 42.88 -24.66 10.36
C PRO A 8 43.29 -23.22 10.73
N ALA A 9 44.61 -23.08 10.83
CA ALA A 9 45.37 -22.00 11.39
C ALA A 9 45.70 -20.86 10.40
N ALA A 10 46.31 -19.82 10.99
CA ALA A 10 46.83 -18.59 10.44
C ALA A 10 47.74 -18.72 9.20
N GLY A 11 47.68 -17.68 8.35
CA GLY A 11 48.72 -17.35 7.37
C GLY A 11 49.14 -15.87 7.50
N ARG A 12 50.35 -15.66 8.03
CA ARG A 12 51.12 -14.40 7.94
C ARG A 12 51.80 -14.32 6.57
N GLY A 13 51.83 -13.13 5.97
CA GLY A 13 52.76 -12.75 4.90
C GLY A 13 52.81 -11.22 4.83
N THR A 14 53.82 -10.58 5.44
CA THR A 14 55.11 -10.14 4.85
C THR A 14 55.05 -8.84 4.06
N ALA A 15 55.95 -7.94 4.46
CA ALA A 15 56.19 -6.61 3.96
C ALA A 15 56.66 -6.58 2.49
N ALA A 16 56.39 -5.46 1.82
CA ALA A 16 57.20 -4.99 0.71
C ALA A 16 57.24 -3.45 0.74
N THR A 17 58.39 -2.94 1.18
CA THR A 17 58.90 -1.60 0.99
C THR A 17 59.17 -1.36 -0.51
N ARG A 18 58.77 -0.21 -1.06
CA ARG A 18 59.35 0.33 -2.30
C ARG A 18 59.57 1.83 -2.15
N SER A 19 60.84 2.16 -1.93
CA SER A 19 61.48 3.42 -2.31
C SER A 19 61.54 3.54 -3.83
N GLU A 20 61.33 4.75 -4.33
CA GLU A 20 61.92 5.39 -5.52
C GLU A 20 61.45 6.86 -5.42
N GLU A 21 62.23 7.88 -5.06
CA GLU A 21 63.54 8.37 -5.52
C GLU A 21 63.48 9.15 -6.85
N GLY A 22 63.97 10.40 -6.81
CA GLY A 22 64.25 11.28 -7.95
C GLY A 22 63.08 12.16 -8.39
N GLY A 23 63.14 13.49 -8.44
CA GLY A 23 64.28 14.40 -8.65
C GLY A 23 63.93 15.31 -9.84
N GLY A 24 64.08 16.64 -9.71
CA GLY A 24 63.96 17.55 -10.86
C GLY A 24 63.46 18.95 -10.53
N ALA A 25 64.39 19.81 -10.13
CA ALA A 25 64.22 21.26 -10.04
C ALA A 25 64.44 21.93 -11.42
N THR A 26 63.68 23.02 -11.70
CA THR A 26 64.02 24.16 -12.58
C THR A 26 62.89 25.18 -12.37
N VAL A 27 63.04 26.26 -11.59
CA VAL A 27 63.74 27.53 -11.88
C VAL A 27 63.48 28.03 -13.30
N ALA A 28 62.57 29.00 -13.41
CA ALA A 28 62.59 30.00 -14.47
C ALA A 28 62.17 31.35 -13.86
N VAL A 29 63.19 32.12 -13.51
CA VAL A 29 63.17 33.57 -13.31
C VAL A 29 62.98 34.20 -14.69
N GLY A 30 62.08 35.17 -14.79
CA GLY A 30 61.78 35.91 -16.00
C GLY A 30 61.15 37.25 -15.65
N GLU A 31 62.01 38.16 -15.20
CA GLU A 31 61.75 39.58 -15.01
C GLU A 31 62.06 40.31 -16.32
N ASP A 32 61.08 41.01 -16.92
CA ASP A 32 61.31 42.34 -17.48
C ASP A 32 60.03 43.04 -17.98
N ARG A 33 59.73 44.15 -17.30
CA ARG A 33 59.42 45.50 -17.81
C ARG A 33 58.61 45.66 -19.12
N ALA A 34 57.42 46.27 -18.97
CA ALA A 34 57.03 47.41 -19.81
C ALA A 34 55.96 48.26 -19.11
N THR A 35 56.38 49.44 -18.68
CA THR A 35 55.55 50.51 -18.12
C THR A 35 54.82 51.21 -19.27
N THR A 36 53.49 51.20 -19.28
CA THR A 36 52.68 52.11 -20.12
C THR A 36 51.79 52.95 -19.20
N PRO A 37 52.00 54.28 -19.14
CA PRO A 37 51.11 55.19 -18.42
C PRO A 37 50.02 55.68 -19.37
N GLY A 38 48.76 55.54 -18.98
CA GLY A 38 47.66 56.27 -19.59
C GLY A 38 46.60 55.43 -20.28
N ALA A 39 45.72 54.82 -19.47
CA ALA A 39 44.34 54.61 -19.88
C ALA A 39 43.47 54.63 -18.61
N PRO A 40 42.39 55.43 -18.55
CA PRO A 40 41.48 55.40 -17.41
C PRO A 40 40.93 54.00 -17.27
N ARG A 41 41.29 53.37 -16.14
CA ARG A 41 40.78 52.10 -15.66
C ARG A 41 39.27 52.28 -15.49
N ILE A 42 38.49 51.99 -16.53
CA ILE A 42 37.08 51.64 -16.37
C ILE A 42 37.13 50.34 -15.57
N THR A 43 37.09 50.48 -14.25
CA THR A 43 36.61 49.44 -13.36
C THR A 43 35.18 49.18 -13.78
N THR A 44 35.00 48.36 -14.82
CA THR A 44 33.83 47.52 -14.89
C THR A 44 33.93 46.65 -13.66
N THR A 45 33.32 47.14 -12.58
CA THR A 45 32.74 46.36 -11.51
C THR A 45 31.79 45.38 -12.20
N SER A 46 32.38 44.33 -12.79
CA SER A 46 31.68 43.15 -13.25
C SER A 46 31.14 42.56 -11.97
N ASP A 47 29.91 42.96 -11.67
CA ASP A 47 29.09 42.55 -10.57
C ASP A 47 29.14 41.02 -10.45
N ARG A 48 30.09 40.57 -9.62
CA ARG A 48 30.40 39.17 -9.32
C ARG A 48 29.41 38.60 -8.32
N THR A 49 28.19 39.15 -8.27
CA THR A 49 27.11 38.70 -7.39
C THR A 49 25.92 38.13 -8.17
N GLY A 50 26.11 37.83 -9.46
CA GLY A 50 25.08 37.28 -10.35
C GLY A 50 24.98 35.75 -10.44
N ARG A 51 24.99 34.98 -9.32
CA ARG A 51 24.36 33.63 -9.12
C ARG A 51 25.04 32.86 -7.97
N PRO A 52 24.32 32.01 -7.19
CA PRO A 52 23.00 31.44 -7.49
C PRO A 52 22.00 31.47 -6.31
N ARG A 53 20.97 32.31 -6.39
CA ARG A 53 19.70 32.13 -5.64
C ARG A 53 18.95 30.82 -5.99
N ARG A 54 19.42 30.05 -6.99
CA ARG A 54 18.84 28.76 -7.39
C ARG A 54 19.15 27.59 -6.45
N MET A 55 20.15 27.69 -5.57
CA MET A 55 20.52 26.57 -4.68
C MET A 55 19.62 26.41 -3.46
N ALA A 56 18.92 27.46 -3.02
CA ALA A 56 17.99 27.38 -1.88
C ALA A 56 16.71 26.57 -2.22
N GLY A 57 16.22 26.69 -3.46
CA GLY A 57 14.96 26.05 -3.86
C GLY A 57 15.00 24.51 -3.88
N ALA A 58 16.13 23.91 -4.28
CA ALA A 58 16.24 22.45 -4.34
C ALA A 58 16.25 21.78 -2.95
N ARG A 59 16.99 22.37 -1.99
CA ARG A 59 17.03 21.88 -0.60
C ARG A 59 15.66 22.02 0.07
N GLN A 60 14.99 23.14 -0.15
CA GLN A 60 13.67 23.38 0.42
C GLN A 60 12.62 22.42 -0.16
N ALA A 61 12.60 22.21 -1.48
CA ALA A 61 11.68 21.24 -2.12
C ALA A 61 11.88 19.80 -1.61
N GLN A 62 13.13 19.38 -1.35
CA GLN A 62 13.41 18.05 -0.78
C GLN A 62 13.03 17.94 0.70
N GLN A 63 13.19 19.03 1.47
CA GLN A 63 12.76 19.08 2.86
C GLN A 63 11.23 18.94 2.95
N TRP A 64 10.49 19.57 2.04
CA TRP A 64 9.05 19.38 1.88
C TRP A 64 8.68 17.96 1.45
N LEU A 65 9.43 17.32 0.54
CA LEU A 65 9.14 15.96 0.09
C LEU A 65 9.32 14.92 1.22
N LEU A 66 10.41 15.05 1.99
CA LEU A 66 10.70 14.13 3.10
C LEU A 66 9.76 14.31 4.28
N THR A 67 9.26 15.52 4.53
CA THR A 67 8.20 15.74 5.52
C THR A 67 6.83 15.30 5.00
N LEU A 68 6.56 15.44 3.70
CA LEU A 68 5.31 15.00 3.06
C LEU A 68 5.15 13.49 2.98
N LEU A 69 6.24 12.73 2.78
CA LEU A 69 6.16 11.28 2.60
C LEU A 69 5.47 10.54 3.77
N PRO A 70 5.81 10.79 5.05
CA PRO A 70 5.11 10.18 6.18
C PRO A 70 3.82 10.90 6.59
N THR A 71 3.67 12.20 6.29
CA THR A 71 2.44 12.94 6.62
C THR A 71 1.33 12.70 5.61
N PHE A 72 1.64 12.29 4.38
CA PHE A 72 0.65 12.03 3.35
C PHE A 72 -0.37 10.93 3.72
N PRO A 73 0.04 9.76 4.27
CA PRO A 73 -0.91 8.78 4.82
C PRO A 73 -1.81 9.36 5.93
N VAL A 74 -1.25 10.20 6.80
CA VAL A 74 -2.00 10.86 7.88
C VAL A 74 -3.01 11.86 7.29
N LEU A 75 -2.61 12.62 6.28
CA LEU A 75 -3.48 13.57 5.57
C LEU A 75 -4.64 12.84 4.88
N LEU A 76 -4.38 11.71 4.22
CA LEU A 76 -5.41 10.88 3.62
C LEU A 76 -6.34 10.25 4.66
N LEU A 77 -5.82 9.91 5.84
CA LEU A 77 -6.60 9.46 6.98
C LEU A 77 -7.59 10.54 7.42
N VAL A 78 -7.11 11.77 7.58
CA VAL A 78 -7.94 12.93 7.94
C VAL A 78 -8.96 13.21 6.84
N LEU A 79 -8.57 13.16 5.55
CA LEU A 79 -9.48 13.38 4.43
C LEU A 79 -10.57 12.30 4.34
N ARG A 80 -10.22 11.03 4.61
CA ARG A 80 -11.18 9.92 4.69
C ARG A 80 -12.14 10.12 5.86
N LEU A 81 -11.64 10.50 7.03
CA LEU A 81 -12.46 10.80 8.20
C LEU A 81 -13.43 11.96 7.93
N TRP A 82 -12.96 12.99 7.23
CA TRP A 82 -13.78 14.12 6.80
C TRP A 82 -14.86 13.72 5.79
N GLN A 83 -14.52 12.89 4.80
CA GLN A 83 -15.47 12.39 3.81
C GLN A 83 -16.56 11.51 4.46
N LEU A 84 -16.21 10.70 5.47
CA LEU A 84 -17.17 9.93 6.26
C LEU A 84 -18.00 10.81 7.21
N SER A 85 -17.42 11.93 7.68
CA SER A 85 -18.07 12.88 8.59
C SER A 85 -19.09 13.79 7.90
N GLN A 86 -18.96 14.04 6.59
CA GLN A 86 -19.78 15.00 5.85
C GLN A 86 -21.30 14.73 5.82
N GLN A 87 -21.82 13.65 6.40
CA GLN A 87 -23.25 13.36 6.41
C GLN A 87 -23.99 13.68 7.72
N ASP A 88 -23.35 13.84 8.88
CA ASP A 88 -24.03 14.30 10.11
C ASP A 88 -23.04 14.68 11.24
N MET A 89 -23.16 15.90 11.79
CA MET A 89 -22.27 16.38 12.87
C MET A 89 -22.38 15.56 14.17
N SER A 90 -23.54 14.97 14.44
CA SER A 90 -23.77 14.08 15.60
C SER A 90 -23.04 12.74 15.43
N THR A 91 -22.94 12.23 14.20
CA THR A 91 -22.25 10.98 13.88
C THR A 91 -20.73 11.14 13.95
N MET A 92 -20.20 12.36 13.74
CA MET A 92 -18.76 12.66 13.82
C MET A 92 -18.16 12.41 15.22
N LEU A 93 -18.85 12.82 16.30
CA LEU A 93 -18.36 12.61 17.66
C LEU A 93 -18.39 11.12 18.06
N LEU A 94 -19.42 10.40 17.62
CA LEU A 94 -19.54 8.96 17.82
C LEU A 94 -18.47 8.19 17.05
N LEU A 95 -18.19 8.57 15.79
CA LEU A 95 -17.16 7.91 14.98
C LEU A 95 -15.76 8.14 15.55
N VAL A 96 -15.41 9.36 15.95
CA VAL A 96 -14.08 9.65 16.53
C VAL A 96 -13.82 8.85 17.81
N GLN A 97 -14.86 8.61 18.60
CA GLN A 97 -14.74 7.81 19.82
C GLN A 97 -14.66 6.30 19.55
N TYR A 98 -15.19 5.83 18.41
CA TYR A 98 -15.25 4.41 18.06
C TYR A 98 -14.28 3.93 16.98
N VAL A 99 -13.63 4.82 16.23
CA VAL A 99 -12.53 4.41 15.35
C VAL A 99 -11.38 3.93 16.23
N SER A 100 -11.21 2.62 16.32
CA SER A 100 -10.13 2.00 17.07
C SER A 100 -8.78 2.54 16.57
N PRO A 101 -8.03 3.33 17.37
CA PRO A 101 -6.73 3.86 16.95
C PRO A 101 -5.74 2.74 16.63
N LEU A 102 -5.93 1.56 17.25
CA LEU A 102 -5.21 0.33 16.94
C LEU A 102 -5.48 -0.18 15.53
N GLY A 103 -6.72 -0.11 15.05
CA GLY A 103 -7.09 -0.51 13.68
C GLY A 103 -6.48 0.41 12.63
N LEU A 104 -6.43 1.71 12.90
CA LEU A 104 -5.74 2.66 12.02
C LEU A 104 -4.23 2.45 12.01
N LEU A 105 -3.64 2.21 13.18
CA LEU A 105 -2.22 1.97 13.32
C LEU A 105 -1.81 0.65 12.64
N SER A 106 -2.61 -0.41 12.77
CA SER A 106 -2.35 -1.68 12.07
C SER A 106 -2.49 -1.53 10.56
N ALA A 107 -3.54 -0.86 10.07
CA ALA A 107 -3.71 -0.58 8.64
C ALA A 107 -2.55 0.27 8.10
N LEU A 108 -2.10 1.27 8.85
CA LEU A 108 -0.95 2.09 8.50
C LEU A 108 0.35 1.27 8.44
N LEU A 109 0.60 0.40 9.44
CA LEU A 109 1.77 -0.47 9.46
C LEU A 109 1.76 -1.45 8.28
N ILE A 110 0.61 -2.07 7.98
CA ILE A 110 0.45 -2.96 6.83
C ILE A 110 0.72 -2.20 5.53
N ALA A 111 0.13 -1.01 5.37
CA ALA A 111 0.36 -0.17 4.21
C ALA A 111 1.84 0.24 4.08
N LEU A 112 2.51 0.57 5.19
CA LEU A 112 3.93 0.93 5.20
C LEU A 112 4.83 -0.24 4.81
N VAL A 113 4.51 -1.46 5.28
CA VAL A 113 5.21 -2.70 4.87
C VAL A 113 5.05 -2.95 3.37
N TRP A 114 3.87 -2.68 2.81
CA TRP A 114 3.61 -2.78 1.36
C TRP A 114 4.29 -1.67 0.55
N ALA A 115 4.34 -0.46 1.10
CA ALA A 115 4.98 0.71 0.50
C ALA A 115 6.49 0.54 0.39
N PHE A 116 7.08 -0.08 1.41
CA PHE A 116 8.52 -0.14 1.60
C PHE A 116 9.27 -0.71 0.37
N PRO A 117 8.89 -1.88 -0.21
CA PRO A 117 9.49 -2.36 -1.45
C PRO A 117 9.41 -1.36 -2.60
N VAL A 118 8.25 -0.71 -2.81
CA VAL A 118 8.07 0.25 -3.91
C VAL A 118 9.06 1.40 -3.76
N VAL A 119 9.11 1.97 -2.56
CA VAL A 119 9.94 3.14 -2.24
C VAL A 119 11.43 2.79 -2.42
N VAL A 120 11.89 1.69 -1.81
CA VAL A 120 13.29 1.26 -1.89
C VAL A 120 13.71 0.97 -3.33
N LEU A 121 12.89 0.26 -4.09
CA LEU A 121 13.21 -0.10 -5.47
C LEU A 121 13.18 1.12 -6.40
N ALA A 122 12.20 2.01 -6.25
CA ALA A 122 12.12 3.25 -7.01
C ALA A 122 13.34 4.14 -6.76
N PHE A 123 13.72 4.36 -5.49
CA PHE A 123 14.93 5.12 -5.15
C PHE A 123 16.21 4.43 -5.67
N GLY A 124 16.31 3.11 -5.54
CA GLY A 124 17.45 2.34 -6.03
C GLY A 124 17.65 2.46 -7.54
N VAL A 125 16.55 2.40 -8.29
CA VAL A 125 16.53 2.59 -9.74
C VAL A 125 16.94 4.01 -10.11
N LEU A 126 16.24 5.00 -9.54
CA LEU A 126 16.42 6.39 -9.91
C LEU A 126 17.83 6.87 -9.58
N GLY A 127 18.37 6.45 -8.45
CA GLY A 127 19.76 6.71 -8.06
C GLY A 127 20.79 6.19 -9.04
N ARG A 128 20.63 4.94 -9.48
CA ARG A 128 21.55 4.31 -10.43
C ARG A 128 21.42 4.90 -11.84
N LEU A 129 20.20 5.21 -12.27
CA LEU A 129 19.94 5.83 -13.56
C LEU A 129 20.52 7.25 -13.65
N LEU A 130 20.36 8.05 -12.59
CA LEU A 130 20.93 9.39 -12.50
C LEU A 130 22.46 9.38 -12.52
N ARG A 131 23.09 8.43 -11.83
CA ARG A 131 24.55 8.27 -11.83
C ARG A 131 25.10 7.92 -13.21
N LEU A 132 24.41 7.06 -13.95
CA LEU A 132 24.82 6.70 -15.32
C LEU A 132 24.61 7.84 -16.32
N SER A 133 23.56 8.65 -16.13
CA SER A 133 23.20 9.69 -17.10
C SER A 133 24.09 10.93 -17.04
N ALA A 134 24.74 11.21 -15.90
CA ALA A 134 25.60 12.39 -15.76
C ALA A 134 26.72 12.16 -14.72
N PRO A 135 27.74 11.32 -15.04
CA PRO A 135 28.82 10.99 -14.11
C PRO A 135 29.56 12.24 -13.61
N ASP A 136 29.80 13.23 -14.48
CA ASP A 136 30.61 14.41 -14.15
C ASP A 136 29.85 15.55 -13.44
N ARG A 137 28.50 15.54 -13.45
CA ARG A 137 27.69 16.60 -12.81
C ARG A 137 27.19 16.24 -11.41
N PHE A 138 27.24 14.96 -11.04
CA PHE A 138 26.74 14.50 -9.75
C PHE A 138 27.89 14.23 -8.79
N ASP A 139 28.45 15.31 -8.23
CA ASP A 139 29.29 15.16 -7.04
C ASP A 139 28.45 14.55 -5.90
N PRO A 140 28.83 13.37 -5.37
CA PRO A 140 28.09 12.70 -4.31
C PRO A 140 27.98 13.55 -3.03
N GLU A 141 28.86 14.54 -2.88
CA GLU A 141 28.85 15.47 -1.76
C GLU A 141 27.78 16.57 -1.86
N ARG A 142 27.26 16.87 -3.05
CA ARG A 142 26.30 17.98 -3.26
C ARG A 142 24.85 17.55 -3.34
N SER A 143 24.56 16.27 -3.57
CA SER A 143 23.18 15.77 -3.74
C SER A 143 22.86 14.62 -2.78
N LEU A 144 21.96 14.88 -1.82
CA LEU A 144 21.50 13.88 -0.84
C LEU A 144 20.77 12.69 -1.49
N LEU A 145 20.23 12.82 -2.72
CA LEU A 145 19.70 11.68 -3.47
C LEU A 145 20.82 10.74 -3.93
N ALA A 146 21.96 11.32 -4.34
CA ALA A 146 23.14 10.54 -4.68
C ALA A 146 23.73 9.86 -3.43
N SER A 147 23.69 10.53 -2.26
CA SER A 147 24.20 9.95 -1.01
C SER A 147 23.27 8.89 -0.40
N GLY A 148 21.95 9.09 -0.43
CA GLY A 148 20.97 8.10 0.02
C GLY A 148 21.05 6.80 -0.78
N THR A 149 21.25 6.92 -2.09
CA THR A 149 21.41 5.77 -3.00
C THR A 149 22.79 5.12 -2.86
N ALA A 150 23.83 5.89 -2.51
CA ALA A 150 25.15 5.34 -2.15
C ALA A 150 25.08 4.47 -0.90
N ARG A 151 24.27 4.89 0.07
CA ARG A 151 24.18 4.25 1.38
C ARG A 151 23.28 3.03 1.41
N THR A 152 22.44 2.85 0.41
CA THR A 152 21.49 1.72 0.39
C THR A 152 22.29 0.44 0.16
N PRO A 153 22.45 -0.42 1.19
CA PRO A 153 23.21 -1.65 1.05
C PRO A 153 22.56 -2.56 0.00
N GLY A 154 23.37 -3.31 -0.74
CA GLY A 154 22.85 -4.24 -1.74
C GLY A 154 21.86 -5.27 -1.16
N TRP A 155 22.03 -5.64 0.11
CA TRP A 155 21.14 -6.56 0.82
C TRP A 155 19.75 -5.97 1.09
N VAL A 156 19.63 -4.63 1.25
CA VAL A 156 18.33 -3.96 1.45
C VAL A 156 17.50 -4.06 0.18
N ILE A 157 18.14 -3.91 -0.98
CA ILE A 157 17.45 -4.07 -2.28
C ILE A 157 16.98 -5.52 -2.44
N THR A 158 17.83 -6.52 -2.13
CA THR A 158 17.41 -7.93 -2.22
C THR A 158 16.29 -8.25 -1.24
N ALA A 159 16.32 -7.70 -0.02
CA ALA A 159 15.25 -7.84 0.95
C ALA A 159 13.95 -7.17 0.48
N ALA A 160 14.03 -6.00 -0.15
CA ALA A 160 12.88 -5.32 -0.73
C ALA A 160 12.26 -6.09 -1.90
N VAL A 161 13.08 -6.66 -2.80
CA VAL A 161 12.61 -7.55 -3.88
C VAL A 161 11.94 -8.80 -3.28
N ALA A 162 12.55 -9.45 -2.29
CA ALA A 162 11.98 -10.63 -1.64
C ALA A 162 10.65 -10.32 -0.93
N LEU A 163 10.60 -9.21 -0.17
CA LEU A 163 9.39 -8.76 0.51
C LEU A 163 8.28 -8.42 -0.49
N GLY A 164 8.59 -7.71 -1.56
CA GLY A 164 7.64 -7.42 -2.63
C GLY A 164 7.15 -8.69 -3.32
N ALA A 165 8.02 -9.66 -3.60
CA ALA A 165 7.61 -10.94 -4.19
C ALA A 165 6.67 -11.74 -3.29
N LEU A 166 6.84 -11.64 -1.97
CA LEU A 166 5.99 -12.30 -0.99
C LEU A 166 4.63 -11.60 -0.82
N THR A 167 4.64 -10.26 -0.78
CA THR A 167 3.49 -9.45 -0.37
C THR A 167 2.65 -8.98 -1.54
N TRP A 168 3.23 -8.76 -2.71
CA TRP A 168 2.48 -8.27 -3.87
C TRP A 168 1.69 -9.40 -4.54
N GLN A 169 0.64 -8.98 -5.24
CA GLN A 169 -0.19 -9.87 -6.05
C GLN A 169 0.65 -10.48 -7.18
N LEU A 170 0.35 -11.72 -7.56
CA LEU A 170 1.04 -12.47 -8.62
C LEU A 170 1.13 -11.67 -9.94
N ARG A 171 0.12 -10.86 -10.26
CA ARG A 171 0.12 -9.97 -11.44
C ARG A 171 1.26 -8.96 -11.50
N PHE A 172 1.85 -8.58 -10.36
CA PHE A 172 2.97 -7.62 -10.31
C PHE A 172 4.34 -8.30 -10.25
N LEU A 173 4.41 -9.63 -10.11
CA LEU A 173 5.67 -10.35 -10.10
C LEU A 173 6.52 -10.16 -11.36
N PRO A 174 5.96 -10.15 -12.59
CA PRO A 174 6.77 -9.92 -13.80
C PRO A 174 7.46 -8.56 -13.74
N SER A 175 6.73 -7.52 -13.33
CA SER A 175 7.26 -6.17 -13.13
C SER A 175 8.37 -6.15 -12.09
N LEU A 176 8.15 -6.78 -10.94
CA LEU A 176 9.12 -6.83 -9.86
C LEU A 176 10.39 -7.60 -10.23
N LEU A 177 10.24 -8.72 -10.94
CA LEU A 177 11.36 -9.52 -11.44
C LEU A 177 12.19 -8.72 -12.45
N MET A 178 11.54 -8.06 -13.39
CA MET A 178 12.22 -7.22 -14.38
C MET A 178 12.91 -6.01 -13.75
N LEU A 179 12.27 -5.38 -12.76
CA LEU A 179 12.86 -4.29 -11.98
C LEU A 179 14.11 -4.77 -11.20
N GLY A 180 14.03 -5.95 -10.59
CA GLY A 180 15.14 -6.58 -9.87
C GLY A 180 16.32 -6.92 -10.79
N LEU A 181 16.05 -7.49 -11.97
CA LEU A 181 17.08 -7.79 -12.98
C LEU A 181 17.72 -6.52 -13.53
N TRP A 182 16.92 -5.47 -13.76
CA TRP A 182 17.46 -4.18 -14.19
C TRP A 182 18.37 -3.57 -13.13
N LEU A 183 17.97 -3.59 -11.86
CA LEU A 183 18.83 -3.19 -10.75
C LEU A 183 20.13 -4.01 -10.70
N LEU A 184 20.05 -5.32 -10.88
CA LEU A 184 21.22 -6.21 -10.91
C LEU A 184 22.17 -5.88 -12.07
N ALA A 185 21.63 -5.62 -13.26
CA ALA A 185 22.39 -5.20 -14.43
C ALA A 185 23.13 -3.87 -14.19
N LEU A 186 22.43 -2.88 -13.64
CA LEU A 186 23.01 -1.58 -13.27
C LEU A 186 24.12 -1.73 -12.23
N ARG A 187 23.92 -2.61 -11.24
CA ARG A 187 24.94 -2.90 -10.20
C ARG A 187 26.17 -3.58 -10.81
N THR A 188 25.97 -4.53 -11.71
CA THR A 188 27.07 -5.28 -12.35
C THR A 188 27.93 -4.35 -13.20
N ARG A 189 27.30 -3.47 -13.99
CA ARG A 189 28.00 -2.43 -14.78
C ARG A 189 28.84 -1.50 -13.90
N TYR A 190 28.34 -1.15 -12.72
CA TYR A 190 29.07 -0.30 -11.78
C TYR A 190 30.25 -1.01 -11.12
N LEU A 191 30.09 -2.28 -10.73
CA LEU A 191 31.12 -3.03 -10.00
C LEU A 191 32.21 -3.62 -10.90
N HIS A 192 31.92 -3.89 -12.18
CA HIS A 192 32.85 -4.56 -13.10
C HIS A 192 32.88 -3.84 -14.47
N PRO A 193 33.34 -2.58 -14.52
CA PRO A 193 33.38 -1.82 -15.78
C PRO A 193 34.26 -2.50 -16.84
N ASP A 194 35.33 -3.18 -16.43
CA ASP A 194 36.32 -3.78 -17.34
C ASP A 194 35.93 -5.16 -17.91
N GLN A 195 34.76 -5.69 -17.56
CA GLN A 195 34.32 -7.04 -17.95
C GLN A 195 33.11 -6.98 -18.90
N PRO A 196 33.30 -6.65 -20.19
CA PRO A 196 32.20 -6.44 -21.14
C PRO A 196 31.34 -7.69 -21.34
N THR A 197 31.95 -8.88 -21.28
CA THR A 197 31.23 -10.16 -21.37
C THR A 197 30.26 -10.34 -20.20
N ARG A 198 30.70 -10.04 -18.97
CA ARG A 198 29.84 -10.11 -17.78
C ARG A 198 28.72 -9.09 -17.81
N ILE A 199 29.00 -7.89 -18.30
CA ILE A 199 27.98 -6.87 -18.53
C ILE A 199 26.95 -7.37 -19.54
N LEU A 200 27.38 -7.94 -20.68
CA LEU A 200 26.47 -8.44 -21.71
C LEU A 200 25.60 -9.58 -21.17
N VAL A 201 26.19 -10.55 -20.47
CA VAL A 201 25.45 -11.68 -19.89
C VAL A 201 24.41 -11.19 -18.88
N VAL A 202 24.79 -10.34 -17.93
CA VAL A 202 23.87 -9.91 -16.85
C VAL A 202 22.87 -8.87 -17.32
N SER A 203 23.24 -7.99 -18.27
CA SER A 203 22.34 -6.92 -18.73
C SER A 203 21.49 -7.27 -19.94
N VAL A 204 21.84 -8.30 -20.73
CA VAL A 204 21.07 -8.68 -21.92
C VAL A 204 20.60 -10.11 -21.84
N ALA A 205 21.52 -11.07 -21.67
CA ALA A 205 21.16 -12.50 -21.73
C ALA A 205 20.21 -12.89 -20.58
N LEU A 206 20.48 -12.42 -19.35
CA LEU A 206 19.69 -12.76 -18.17
C LEU A 206 18.25 -12.18 -18.21
N PRO A 207 18.01 -10.88 -18.50
CA PRO A 207 16.65 -10.36 -18.67
C PRO A 207 15.91 -10.99 -19.85
N LEU A 208 16.61 -11.28 -20.96
CA LEU A 208 16.01 -11.92 -22.12
C LEU A 208 15.54 -13.34 -21.80
N ALA A 209 16.40 -14.14 -21.17
CA ALA A 209 16.04 -15.49 -20.72
C ALA A 209 14.86 -15.45 -19.74
N ALA A 210 14.87 -14.49 -18.80
CA ALA A 210 13.76 -14.31 -17.87
C ALA A 210 12.46 -13.87 -18.55
N ALA A 211 12.52 -13.03 -19.59
CA ALA A 211 11.35 -12.63 -20.35
C ALA A 211 10.76 -13.80 -21.14
N VAL A 212 11.60 -14.64 -21.75
CA VAL A 212 11.17 -15.88 -22.41
C VAL A 212 10.48 -16.80 -21.41
N VAL A 213 11.11 -17.05 -20.25
CA VAL A 213 10.50 -17.87 -19.19
C VAL A 213 9.17 -17.27 -18.73
N ALA A 214 9.10 -15.95 -18.49
CA ALA A 214 7.88 -15.27 -18.10
C ALA A 214 6.76 -15.46 -19.13
N TYR A 215 7.02 -15.26 -20.42
CA TYR A 215 6.03 -15.48 -21.47
C TYR A 215 5.60 -16.94 -21.60
N THR A 216 6.53 -17.90 -21.43
CA THR A 216 6.16 -19.33 -21.48
C THR A 216 5.25 -19.73 -20.31
N VAL A 217 5.44 -19.14 -19.13
CA VAL A 217 4.64 -19.46 -17.94
C VAL A 217 3.33 -18.69 -17.91
N LEU A 218 3.34 -17.41 -18.30
CA LEU A 218 2.20 -16.49 -18.19
C LEU A 218 1.39 -16.39 -19.48
N GLY A 219 1.91 -16.89 -20.61
CA GLY A 219 1.26 -16.82 -21.93
C GLY A 219 -0.21 -17.26 -21.92
N PRO A 220 -0.56 -18.41 -21.31
CA PRO A 220 -1.96 -18.84 -21.23
C PRO A 220 -2.86 -17.85 -20.48
N ALA A 221 -2.36 -17.24 -19.41
CA ALA A 221 -3.10 -16.26 -18.61
C ALA A 221 -3.21 -14.90 -19.32
N ILE A 222 -2.16 -14.46 -20.03
CA ILE A 222 -2.20 -13.25 -20.87
C ILE A 222 -3.25 -13.42 -21.96
N TRP A 223 -3.28 -14.60 -22.59
CA TRP A 223 -4.25 -14.90 -23.64
C TRP A 223 -5.68 -14.95 -23.09
N ALA A 224 -5.91 -15.62 -21.96
CA ALA A 224 -7.22 -15.66 -21.30
C ALA A 224 -7.70 -14.24 -20.94
N ALA A 225 -6.86 -13.44 -20.28
CA ALA A 225 -7.16 -12.05 -19.93
C ALA A 225 -7.56 -11.21 -21.16
N PHE A 226 -6.89 -11.44 -22.30
CA PHE A 226 -7.21 -10.74 -23.53
C PHE A 226 -8.56 -11.17 -24.11
N GLN A 227 -8.89 -12.46 -24.06
CA GLN A 227 -10.18 -12.99 -24.51
C GLN A 227 -11.35 -12.50 -23.63
N ASP A 228 -11.11 -12.39 -22.32
CA ASP A 228 -12.10 -11.90 -21.35
C ASP A 228 -12.26 -10.37 -21.38
N GLY A 229 -11.52 -9.66 -22.26
CA GLY A 229 -11.57 -8.20 -22.37
C GLY A 229 -10.86 -7.45 -21.25
N GLU A 230 -10.12 -8.15 -20.39
CA GLU A 230 -9.35 -7.58 -19.27
C GLU A 230 -8.00 -6.99 -19.74
N VAL A 231 -8.07 -5.98 -20.61
CA VAL A 231 -6.89 -5.36 -21.25
C VAL A 231 -5.86 -4.84 -20.24
N ALA A 232 -6.30 -4.38 -19.06
CA ALA A 232 -5.41 -3.92 -18.00
C ALA A 232 -4.57 -5.06 -17.42
N THR A 233 -5.19 -6.21 -17.14
CA THR A 233 -4.52 -7.42 -16.64
C THR A 233 -3.55 -7.97 -17.69
N ALA A 234 -4.01 -8.07 -18.94
CA ALA A 234 -3.17 -8.52 -20.06
C ALA A 234 -1.95 -7.61 -20.24
N ALA A 235 -2.13 -6.29 -20.19
CA ALA A 235 -1.04 -5.33 -20.28
C ALA A 235 -0.08 -5.43 -19.08
N LEU A 236 -0.59 -5.55 -17.86
CA LEU A 236 0.24 -5.72 -16.65
C LEU A 236 1.13 -6.96 -16.70
N LEU A 237 0.65 -8.04 -17.32
CA LEU A 237 1.41 -9.28 -17.45
C LEU A 237 2.38 -9.26 -18.66
N ALA A 238 1.96 -8.67 -19.79
CA ALA A 238 2.72 -8.71 -21.04
C ALA A 238 3.72 -7.56 -21.21
N VAL A 239 3.39 -6.36 -20.75
CA VAL A 239 4.22 -5.15 -20.98
C VAL A 239 5.57 -5.23 -20.28
N PRO A 240 5.70 -5.64 -19.00
CA PRO A 240 7.01 -5.64 -18.33
C PRO A 240 8.09 -6.51 -19.03
N PRO A 241 7.82 -7.78 -19.41
CA PRO A 241 8.80 -8.58 -20.15
C PRO A 241 9.05 -8.07 -21.58
N ALA A 242 8.07 -7.45 -22.24
CA ALA A 242 8.30 -6.78 -23.54
C ALA A 242 9.21 -5.56 -23.36
N ALA A 243 8.94 -4.76 -22.32
CA ALA A 243 9.68 -3.56 -22.03
C ALA A 243 11.16 -3.88 -21.75
N THR A 244 11.49 -5.00 -21.11
CA THR A 244 12.90 -5.35 -20.93
C THR A 244 13.60 -5.72 -22.23
N MET A 245 12.94 -6.31 -23.21
CA MET A 245 13.55 -6.51 -24.52
C MET A 245 13.90 -5.16 -25.19
N VAL A 246 13.07 -4.14 -25.00
CA VAL A 246 13.31 -2.78 -25.52
C VAL A 246 14.40 -2.07 -24.71
N LEU A 247 14.37 -2.15 -23.38
CA LEU A 247 15.26 -1.45 -22.45
C LEU A 247 16.65 -2.06 -22.32
N THR A 248 16.87 -3.32 -22.73
CA THR A 248 18.19 -3.95 -22.72
C THR A 248 19.09 -3.50 -23.87
N GLY A 249 18.52 -2.87 -24.90
CA GLY A 249 19.28 -2.15 -25.93
C GLY A 249 20.03 -0.93 -25.38
N PRO A 250 21.10 -0.47 -26.04
CA PRO A 250 21.78 0.78 -25.67
C PRO A 250 20.78 1.94 -25.74
N ILE A 251 20.40 2.49 -24.59
CA ILE A 251 19.48 3.64 -24.53
C ILE A 251 20.16 4.81 -25.25
N PRO A 252 19.52 5.39 -26.27
CA PRO A 252 20.06 6.56 -26.95
C PRO A 252 20.24 7.70 -25.94
N GLY A 253 21.45 8.30 -25.90
CA GLY A 253 21.79 9.31 -24.88
C GLY A 253 20.86 10.52 -24.86
N TRP A 254 20.19 10.82 -25.97
CA TRP A 254 19.23 11.92 -26.09
C TRP A 254 17.89 11.65 -25.37
N ILE A 255 17.51 10.38 -25.16
CA ILE A 255 16.26 10.00 -24.47
C ILE A 255 16.46 9.87 -22.96
N ALA A 256 17.67 9.54 -22.51
CA ALA A 256 17.97 9.31 -21.10
C ALA A 256 17.48 10.42 -20.14
N PRO A 257 17.71 11.73 -20.41
CA PRO A 257 17.26 12.78 -19.50
C PRO A 257 15.74 12.93 -19.47
N THR A 258 15.05 12.89 -20.61
CA THR A 258 13.58 13.00 -20.66
C THR A 258 12.91 11.79 -20.01
N LEU A 259 13.44 10.59 -20.24
CA LEU A 259 12.95 9.36 -19.61
C LEU A 259 13.14 9.39 -18.10
N THR A 260 14.30 9.85 -17.62
CA THR A 260 14.59 9.88 -16.17
C THR A 260 13.72 10.91 -15.45
N HIS A 261 13.55 12.10 -16.01
CA HIS A 261 12.68 13.13 -15.43
C HIS A 261 11.20 12.75 -15.54
N GLY A 262 10.80 12.21 -16.69
CA GLY A 262 9.46 11.69 -16.92
C GLY A 262 9.13 10.62 -15.89
N LEU A 263 9.95 9.57 -15.79
CA LEU A 263 9.76 8.49 -14.82
C LEU A 263 9.76 9.00 -13.37
N ALA A 264 10.68 9.90 -13.00
CA ALA A 264 10.70 10.49 -11.66
C ALA A 264 9.39 11.22 -11.35
N PHE A 265 8.90 12.03 -12.28
CA PHE A 265 7.66 12.79 -12.11
C PHE A 265 6.44 11.87 -12.09
N THR A 266 6.38 10.89 -12.99
CA THR A 266 5.29 9.90 -13.04
C THR A 266 5.24 9.10 -11.76
N VAL A 267 6.37 8.59 -11.26
CA VAL A 267 6.43 7.85 -9.99
C VAL A 267 6.03 8.75 -8.82
N ALA A 268 6.56 9.98 -8.76
CA ALA A 268 6.21 10.92 -7.69
C ALA A 268 4.72 11.31 -7.68
N ALA A 269 4.07 11.37 -8.85
CA ALA A 269 2.65 11.70 -8.97
C ALA A 269 1.73 10.49 -8.72
N VAL A 270 2.09 9.31 -9.24
CA VAL A 270 1.26 8.09 -9.17
C VAL A 270 1.35 7.43 -7.80
N LEU A 271 2.53 7.42 -7.17
CA LEU A 271 2.75 6.71 -5.92
C LEU A 271 1.80 7.18 -4.78
N PRO A 272 1.62 8.48 -4.52
CA PRO A 272 0.68 8.94 -3.50
C PRO A 272 -0.78 8.61 -3.83
N VAL A 273 -1.16 8.72 -5.11
CA VAL A 273 -2.53 8.41 -5.56
C VAL A 273 -2.84 6.93 -5.37
N VAL A 274 -1.93 6.04 -5.76
CA VAL A 274 -2.07 4.59 -5.56
C VAL A 274 -2.10 4.25 -4.08
N MET A 275 -1.21 4.84 -3.28
CA MET A 275 -1.19 4.63 -1.82
C MET A 275 -2.52 5.04 -1.19
N GLY A 276 -3.08 6.18 -1.59
CA GLY A 276 -4.38 6.63 -1.11
C GLY A 276 -5.52 5.75 -1.55
N ALA A 277 -5.53 5.31 -2.82
CA ALA A 277 -6.55 4.41 -3.32
C ALA A 277 -6.53 3.05 -2.59
N VAL A 278 -5.35 2.48 -2.32
CA VAL A 278 -5.20 1.24 -1.56
C VAL A 278 -5.71 1.44 -0.13
N PHE A 279 -5.32 2.53 0.53
CA PHE A 279 -5.76 2.82 1.89
C PHE A 279 -7.28 2.98 2.00
N LEU A 280 -7.91 3.66 1.02
CA LEU A 280 -9.37 3.84 0.96
C LEU A 280 -10.14 2.52 0.76
N ARG A 281 -9.51 1.50 0.18
CA ARG A 281 -10.14 0.20 -0.10
C ARG A 281 -10.09 -0.80 1.06
N VAL A 282 -9.28 -0.57 2.08
CA VAL A 282 -9.20 -1.50 3.22
C VAL A 282 -10.51 -1.41 4.04
N PRO A 283 -11.28 -2.51 4.16
CA PRO A 283 -12.48 -2.55 4.99
C PRO A 283 -12.06 -2.53 6.47
N LEU A 284 -12.47 -1.50 7.21
CA LEU A 284 -12.06 -1.30 8.60
C LEU A 284 -13.02 -1.97 9.60
N LEU A 285 -14.22 -2.34 9.18
CA LEU A 285 -15.25 -2.88 10.05
C LEU A 285 -15.46 -4.37 9.74
N PRO A 286 -15.43 -5.25 10.75
CA PRO A 286 -15.81 -6.64 10.57
C PRO A 286 -17.31 -6.73 10.26
N THR A 287 -17.64 -7.54 9.26
CA THR A 287 -19.04 -7.89 8.98
C THR A 287 -19.53 -8.88 10.03
N ALA A 288 -20.69 -8.61 10.62
CA ALA A 288 -21.32 -9.46 11.61
C ALA A 288 -22.81 -9.65 11.28
N ALA A 289 -23.32 -10.83 11.60
CA ALA A 289 -24.75 -11.09 11.68
C ALA A 289 -25.15 -11.06 13.16
N VAL A 290 -26.16 -10.26 13.49
CA VAL A 290 -26.70 -10.12 14.84
C VAL A 290 -28.16 -10.57 14.82
N GLU A 291 -28.46 -11.63 15.55
CA GLU A 291 -29.83 -12.10 15.73
C GLU A 291 -30.49 -11.32 16.85
N VAL A 292 -31.66 -10.74 16.57
CA VAL A 292 -32.41 -9.95 17.54
C VAL A 292 -33.82 -10.48 17.77
N VAL A 293 -34.26 -10.44 19.02
CA VAL A 293 -35.62 -10.82 19.45
C VAL A 293 -36.37 -9.57 19.90
N PRO A 294 -37.52 -9.22 19.30
CA PRO A 294 -38.36 -8.12 19.72
C PRO A 294 -38.90 -8.34 21.12
N LYS A 295 -38.85 -7.29 21.95
CA LYS A 295 -39.24 -7.30 23.37
C LYS A 295 -40.68 -7.79 23.63
N GLU A 296 -41.56 -7.75 22.64
CA GLU A 296 -42.97 -8.10 22.81
C GLU A 296 -43.19 -9.59 23.14
N SER A 297 -42.25 -10.47 22.77
CA SER A 297 -42.28 -11.89 23.18
C SER A 297 -41.62 -12.19 24.54
N ALA A 298 -40.84 -11.26 25.10
CA ALA A 298 -40.19 -11.46 26.41
C ALA A 298 -41.10 -11.07 27.60
N ALA A 299 -42.22 -10.38 27.34
CA ALA A 299 -43.18 -9.96 28.36
C ALA A 299 -44.28 -10.99 28.65
N THR A 300 -44.30 -12.12 27.95
CA THR A 300 -45.34 -13.16 28.11
C THR A 300 -44.83 -14.34 28.94
N THR A 301 -44.34 -14.07 30.15
CA THR A 301 -44.42 -15.06 31.23
C THR A 301 -45.43 -14.52 32.25
N PRO A 302 -46.65 -15.09 32.33
CA PRO A 302 -47.63 -14.63 33.29
C PRO A 302 -47.25 -15.16 34.68
N GLU A 303 -46.64 -14.31 35.49
CA GLU A 303 -46.62 -14.52 36.94
C GLU A 303 -48.04 -14.26 37.46
N VAL A 304 -48.83 -15.34 37.44
CA VAL A 304 -50.06 -15.47 38.22
C VAL A 304 -49.65 -15.52 39.69
N ALA A 305 -49.49 -14.35 40.30
CA ALA A 305 -49.48 -14.19 41.75
C ALA A 305 -50.58 -13.19 42.12
N ALA A 306 -51.70 -13.75 42.54
CA ALA A 306 -52.85 -13.08 43.10
C ALA A 306 -52.44 -12.15 44.26
N SER A 307 -53.06 -10.98 44.32
CA SER A 307 -53.30 -10.26 45.58
C SER A 307 -54.53 -9.38 45.45
N THR A 308 -55.49 -9.71 46.28
CA THR A 308 -56.87 -9.24 46.41
C THR A 308 -56.98 -7.75 46.79
N THR A 309 -58.03 -7.11 46.24
CA THR A 309 -58.76 -5.85 46.54
C THR A 309 -59.07 -5.65 48.06
N PRO A 310 -59.72 -4.55 48.58
CA PRO A 310 -60.24 -3.31 47.95
C PRO A 310 -60.15 -1.98 48.75
N GLY A 311 -60.48 -0.84 48.12
CA GLY A 311 -61.13 0.26 48.83
C GLY A 311 -60.89 1.68 48.29
N GLY A 312 -61.96 2.34 47.81
CA GLY A 312 -62.08 3.81 47.80
C GLY A 312 -62.60 4.42 46.50
N PRO A 313 -63.82 4.99 46.47
CA PRO A 313 -64.36 5.71 45.30
C PRO A 313 -64.10 7.22 45.39
N ALA A 314 -63.77 7.84 44.26
CA ALA A 314 -63.98 9.27 44.06
C ALA A 314 -64.25 9.58 42.57
N PRO A 315 -65.10 10.57 42.26
CA PRO A 315 -65.76 10.68 40.96
C PRO A 315 -65.13 11.73 40.04
N GLY A 316 -65.36 11.54 38.73
CA GLY A 316 -65.69 12.62 37.81
C GLY A 316 -64.53 13.37 37.16
N VAL A 317 -64.10 12.90 35.98
CA VAL A 317 -63.71 13.79 34.88
C VAL A 317 -64.16 13.16 33.57
N THR A 318 -65.19 13.74 32.96
CA THR A 318 -65.64 13.47 31.59
C THR A 318 -64.77 14.31 30.65
N ILE A 319 -64.04 13.68 29.72
CA ILE A 319 -63.37 14.35 28.60
C ILE A 319 -63.99 13.81 27.29
N PRO A 320 -64.28 14.66 26.29
CA PRO A 320 -65.16 14.31 25.18
C PRO A 320 -64.48 13.52 24.06
N ASP A 321 -65.35 12.81 23.33
CA ASP A 321 -65.11 12.01 22.13
C ASP A 321 -64.22 12.68 21.07
N VAL A 322 -63.16 11.97 20.68
CA VAL A 322 -62.41 12.20 19.44
C VAL A 322 -62.83 11.11 18.43
N PRO A 323 -63.25 11.47 17.20
CA PRO A 323 -63.72 10.50 16.23
C PRO A 323 -62.56 9.61 15.76
N ARG A 324 -62.74 8.31 16.01
CA ARG A 324 -61.87 7.21 15.59
C ARG A 324 -62.07 6.98 14.09
N ASN A 325 -61.17 7.51 13.26
CA ASN A 325 -61.08 7.14 11.85
C ASN A 325 -60.58 5.69 11.75
N GLY A 326 -61.52 4.74 11.75
CA GLY A 326 -61.28 3.33 11.47
C GLY A 326 -61.07 3.11 9.99
N GLY A 327 -59.83 3.22 9.54
CA GLY A 327 -59.35 2.54 8.34
C GLY A 327 -58.57 1.30 8.76
N THR A 328 -59.23 0.15 8.79
CA THR A 328 -58.60 -1.16 8.99
C THR A 328 -57.87 -1.55 7.70
N PRO A 329 -56.53 -1.68 7.70
CA PRO A 329 -55.88 -2.42 6.63
C PRO A 329 -56.11 -3.91 6.88
N THR A 330 -56.82 -4.56 5.97
CA THR A 330 -56.97 -6.02 5.90
C THR A 330 -55.58 -6.69 5.81
N PRO A 331 -55.20 -7.56 6.76
CA PRO A 331 -53.98 -8.34 6.69
C PRO A 331 -54.31 -9.73 6.11
N ASP A 332 -54.60 -9.81 4.81
CA ASP A 332 -54.73 -11.09 4.09
C ASP A 332 -53.38 -11.52 3.52
N GLY A 333 -52.39 -11.64 4.41
CA GLY A 333 -51.16 -12.40 4.17
C GLY A 333 -51.05 -13.44 5.28
N PRO A 334 -50.68 -14.70 4.99
CA PRO A 334 -50.52 -15.71 6.03
C PRO A 334 -49.52 -15.19 7.08
N PRO A 335 -49.81 -15.31 8.39
CA PRO A 335 -48.89 -14.90 9.44
C PRO A 335 -47.62 -15.74 9.30
N SER A 336 -46.53 -15.11 8.89
CA SER A 336 -45.21 -15.72 8.89
C SER A 336 -44.91 -16.19 10.31
N ALA A 337 -44.81 -17.51 10.48
CA ALA A 337 -44.62 -18.18 11.76
C ALA A 337 -43.21 -18.03 12.36
N ASP A 338 -42.47 -16.99 11.98
CA ASP A 338 -41.21 -16.59 12.63
C ASP A 338 -41.52 -15.49 13.63
N GLY A 339 -41.76 -15.90 14.87
CA GLY A 339 -42.06 -15.01 15.99
C GLY A 339 -40.96 -13.99 16.23
N GLY A 340 -41.06 -12.84 15.58
CA GLY A 340 -40.29 -11.62 15.81
C GLY A 340 -38.79 -11.66 15.52
N ARG A 341 -38.14 -12.83 15.46
CA ARG A 341 -36.68 -12.93 15.31
C ARG A 341 -36.24 -12.34 13.97
N GLU A 342 -35.25 -11.45 14.02
CA GLU A 342 -34.67 -10.80 12.83
C GLU A 342 -33.15 -10.98 12.87
N VAL A 343 -32.54 -11.28 11.72
CA VAL A 343 -31.08 -11.25 11.58
C VAL A 343 -30.67 -9.92 10.94
N VAL A 344 -30.04 -9.06 11.73
CA VAL A 344 -29.46 -7.81 11.25
C VAL A 344 -28.05 -8.08 10.74
N LEU A 345 -27.87 -7.90 9.44
CA LEU A 345 -26.59 -8.07 8.75
C LEU A 345 -25.92 -6.73 8.55
N GLY A 346 -24.68 -6.57 9.03
CA GLY A 346 -23.99 -5.31 8.82
C GLY A 346 -22.56 -5.29 9.28
N ALA A 347 -21.95 -4.11 9.18
CA ALA A 347 -20.64 -3.84 9.76
C ALA A 347 -20.82 -3.51 11.24
N LEU A 348 -20.19 -4.30 12.13
CA LEU A 348 -20.22 -4.03 13.56
C LEU A 348 -19.38 -2.79 13.84
N ILE A 349 -20.02 -1.70 14.29
CA ILE A 349 -19.32 -0.46 14.64
C ILE A 349 -18.76 -0.59 16.06
N ALA A 350 -19.62 -1.04 16.98
CA ALA A 350 -19.39 -0.93 18.41
C ALA A 350 -20.28 -1.88 19.20
N VAL A 351 -19.79 -2.31 20.37
CA VAL A 351 -20.62 -2.91 21.43
C VAL A 351 -20.40 -2.06 22.69
N THR A 352 -21.46 -1.44 23.20
CA THR A 352 -21.47 -0.73 24.49
C THR A 352 -22.07 -1.64 25.56
N ASP A 353 -22.11 -1.17 26.80
CA ASP A 353 -22.77 -1.89 27.91
C ASP A 353 -24.29 -2.01 27.69
N THR A 354 -24.90 -1.11 26.91
CA THR A 354 -26.35 -1.04 26.71
C THR A 354 -26.83 -1.44 25.32
N SER A 355 -25.98 -1.32 24.30
CA SER A 355 -26.37 -1.52 22.89
C SER A 355 -25.24 -2.01 22.01
N THR A 356 -25.60 -2.83 21.04
CA THR A 356 -24.78 -3.23 19.90
C THR A 356 -25.12 -2.33 18.71
N ILE A 357 -24.13 -1.62 18.18
CA ILE A 357 -24.30 -0.66 17.08
C ILE A 357 -23.84 -1.31 15.79
N VAL A 358 -24.76 -1.47 14.85
CA VAL A 358 -24.52 -2.12 13.55
C VAL A 358 -24.84 -1.14 12.43
N LEU A 359 -23.94 -1.03 11.45
CA LEU A 359 -24.23 -0.38 10.18
C LEU A 359 -24.81 -1.42 9.22
N ASP A 360 -26.12 -1.38 9.02
CA ASP A 360 -26.83 -2.30 8.13
C ASP A 360 -26.40 -2.12 6.66
N ARG A 361 -26.70 -3.09 5.80
CA ARG A 361 -26.44 -3.08 4.34
C ARG A 361 -27.09 -1.90 3.62
N THR A 362 -28.14 -1.34 4.18
CA THR A 362 -28.81 -0.11 3.72
C THR A 362 -28.05 1.17 4.09
N ALA A 363 -26.86 1.05 4.67
CA ALA A 363 -26.05 2.14 5.23
C ALA A 363 -26.75 2.91 6.36
N THR A 364 -27.74 2.31 7.02
CA THR A 364 -28.40 2.88 8.21
C THR A 364 -27.77 2.33 9.48
N VAL A 365 -27.49 3.21 10.45
CA VAL A 365 -26.99 2.81 11.78
C VAL A 365 -28.17 2.33 12.62
N ARG A 366 -28.15 1.06 13.05
CA ARG A 366 -29.11 0.47 13.98
C ARG A 366 -28.49 0.29 15.35
N PHE A 367 -29.17 0.79 16.38
CA PHE A 367 -28.83 0.58 17.78
C PHE A 367 -29.68 -0.56 18.31
N LEU A 368 -29.05 -1.71 18.55
CA LEU A 368 -29.71 -2.92 19.03
C LEU A 368 -29.45 -3.02 20.54
N PRO A 369 -30.45 -2.87 21.41
CA PRO A 369 -30.27 -3.08 22.84
C PRO A 369 -29.67 -4.46 23.12
N ASN A 370 -28.68 -4.55 24.01
CA ASN A 370 -27.98 -5.82 24.27
C ASN A 370 -28.92 -6.92 24.77
N GLY A 371 -29.99 -6.56 25.47
CA GLY A 371 -31.02 -7.51 25.90
C GLY A 371 -31.87 -8.08 24.76
N TRP A 372 -31.77 -7.56 23.54
CA TRP A 372 -32.44 -8.10 22.34
C TRP A 372 -31.51 -8.97 21.51
N VAL A 373 -30.19 -8.86 21.69
CA VAL A 373 -29.21 -9.63 20.93
C VAL A 373 -29.13 -11.05 21.51
N GLU A 374 -29.71 -12.02 20.82
CA GLU A 374 -29.67 -13.43 21.22
C GLU A 374 -28.33 -14.06 20.86
N SER A 375 -27.82 -13.72 19.68
CA SER A 375 -26.56 -14.24 19.20
C SER A 375 -25.85 -13.28 18.24
N GLN A 376 -24.52 -13.34 18.26
CA GLN A 376 -23.67 -12.60 17.34
C GLN A 376 -22.68 -13.56 16.68
N VAL A 377 -22.62 -13.52 15.35
CA VAL A 377 -21.66 -14.29 14.57
C VAL A 377 -20.84 -13.34 13.72
N LEU A 378 -19.51 -13.45 13.83
CA LEU A 378 -18.59 -12.79 12.92
C LEU A 378 -18.69 -13.48 11.57
N CYS A 379 -19.26 -12.76 10.60
CA CYS A 379 -19.35 -13.29 9.26
C CYS A 379 -18.00 -13.18 8.59
N PRO A 380 -17.49 -14.28 7.98
CA PRO A 380 -16.31 -14.16 7.15
C PRO A 380 -16.62 -13.09 6.12
N GLN A 381 -15.72 -12.10 6.02
CA GLN A 381 -15.84 -11.09 4.99
C GLN A 381 -16.01 -11.84 3.67
N PRO A 382 -17.06 -11.53 2.88
CA PRO A 382 -17.24 -12.19 1.60
C PRO A 382 -15.92 -12.04 0.87
N ALA A 383 -15.34 -13.18 0.46
CA ALA A 383 -14.07 -13.17 -0.25
C ALA A 383 -14.21 -12.12 -1.34
N ALA A 384 -13.33 -11.11 -1.33
CA ALA A 384 -13.42 -10.00 -2.27
C ALA A 384 -13.60 -10.60 -3.66
N VAL A 385 -14.71 -10.28 -4.32
CA VAL A 385 -15.00 -10.81 -5.65
C VAL A 385 -13.78 -10.46 -6.49
N PRO A 386 -13.05 -11.45 -7.01
CA PRO A 386 -11.82 -11.18 -7.72
C PRO A 386 -12.17 -10.25 -8.89
N TYR A 387 -11.40 -9.17 -9.07
CA TYR A 387 -11.63 -8.24 -10.17
C TYR A 387 -11.28 -8.86 -11.51
N SER A 388 -10.50 -9.95 -11.48
CA SER A 388 -10.03 -10.72 -12.62
C SER A 388 -10.29 -12.21 -12.38
N LEU A 389 -10.95 -12.88 -13.34
CA LEU A 389 -11.16 -14.34 -13.29
C LEU A 389 -9.94 -15.13 -13.81
N VAL A 390 -8.90 -14.42 -14.23
CA VAL A 390 -7.72 -15.01 -14.84
C VAL A 390 -6.91 -15.78 -13.80
N SER A 391 -6.56 -17.02 -14.14
CA SER A 391 -5.70 -17.86 -13.32
C SER A 391 -4.47 -18.35 -14.09
N VAL A 392 -3.35 -18.49 -13.38
CA VAL A 392 -2.13 -19.10 -13.89
C VAL A 392 -2.00 -20.47 -13.23
N ARG A 393 -2.17 -21.55 -13.99
CA ARG A 393 -2.08 -22.93 -13.48
C ARG A 393 -3.02 -23.21 -12.30
N GLY A 394 -4.24 -22.68 -12.35
CA GLY A 394 -5.25 -22.82 -11.30
C GLY A 394 -5.13 -21.82 -10.15
N TRP A 395 -4.18 -20.89 -10.21
CA TRP A 395 -3.98 -19.86 -9.18
C TRP A 395 -4.48 -18.50 -9.65
N PRO A 396 -5.39 -17.82 -8.94
CA PRO A 396 -5.87 -16.50 -9.33
C PRO A 396 -4.72 -15.48 -9.35
N VAL A 397 -4.63 -14.67 -10.42
CA VAL A 397 -3.53 -13.69 -10.58
C VAL A 397 -3.54 -12.57 -9.54
N GLU A 398 -4.65 -12.41 -8.80
CA GLU A 398 -4.83 -11.41 -7.77
C GLU A 398 -4.34 -11.85 -6.39
N GLU A 399 -4.08 -13.15 -6.21
CA GLU A 399 -3.56 -13.66 -4.95
C GLU A 399 -2.07 -13.38 -4.80
N THR A 400 -1.61 -13.30 -3.55
CA THR A 400 -0.20 -13.10 -3.21
C THR A 400 0.51 -14.44 -3.09
N ALA A 401 1.84 -14.45 -3.29
CA ALA A 401 2.63 -15.67 -3.07
C ALA A 401 2.52 -16.20 -1.63
N LEU A 402 2.30 -15.31 -0.66
CA LEU A 402 2.05 -15.72 0.73
C LEU A 402 0.75 -16.51 0.88
N ASN A 403 -0.34 -16.07 0.23
CA ASN A 403 -1.60 -16.82 0.23
C ASN A 403 -1.43 -18.19 -0.41
N TRP A 404 -0.57 -18.31 -1.43
CA TRP A 404 -0.25 -19.59 -2.06
C TRP A 404 0.42 -20.57 -1.09
N MET A 405 1.38 -20.08 -0.30
CA MET A 405 2.13 -20.90 0.65
C MET A 405 1.35 -21.23 1.92
N MET A 406 0.23 -20.56 2.17
CA MET A 406 -0.65 -20.79 3.32
C MET A 406 -1.99 -21.35 2.84
N PRO A 407 -2.14 -22.69 2.74
CA PRO A 407 -3.40 -23.30 2.36
C PRO A 407 -4.51 -22.80 3.28
N ARG A 408 -5.46 -22.06 2.74
CA ARG A 408 -6.66 -21.69 3.49
C ARG A 408 -7.42 -22.98 3.73
N ARG A 409 -7.64 -23.32 4.99
CA ARG A 409 -8.63 -24.35 5.30
C ARG A 409 -9.95 -23.84 4.71
N PRO A 410 -10.69 -24.68 3.96
CA PRO A 410 -12.03 -24.31 3.54
C PRO A 410 -12.75 -23.83 4.80
N LEU A 411 -13.24 -22.59 4.78
CA LEU A 411 -14.06 -22.11 5.89
C LEU A 411 -15.20 -23.12 6.00
N ALA A 412 -15.48 -23.57 7.22
CA ALA A 412 -16.68 -24.35 7.49
C ALA A 412 -17.88 -23.62 6.84
N ASP A 413 -18.88 -24.38 6.40
CA ASP A 413 -20.05 -23.81 5.72
C ASP A 413 -20.50 -22.54 6.47
N PRO A 414 -20.54 -21.39 5.78
CA PRO A 414 -20.82 -20.12 6.44
C PRO A 414 -22.14 -20.24 7.19
N ASP A 415 -22.15 -19.72 8.42
CA ASP A 415 -23.35 -19.73 9.25
C ASP A 415 -24.52 -19.13 8.45
N VAL A 416 -25.69 -19.78 8.45
CA VAL A 416 -26.87 -19.34 7.70
C VAL A 416 -27.30 -17.92 8.06
N ARG A 417 -26.95 -17.45 9.27
CA ARG A 417 -27.14 -16.07 9.70
C ARG A 417 -26.37 -15.07 8.85
N CYS A 418 -25.22 -15.44 8.30
CA CYS A 418 -24.44 -14.58 7.40
C CYS A 418 -25.09 -14.37 6.04
N GLU A 419 -26.05 -15.22 5.68
CA GLU A 419 -26.91 -15.07 4.51
C GLU A 419 -28.21 -14.33 4.83
N GLY A 420 -28.43 -13.97 6.10
CA GLY A 420 -29.64 -13.29 6.57
C GLY A 420 -30.76 -14.25 6.92
N ARG A 421 -30.46 -15.53 7.08
CA ARG A 421 -31.43 -16.58 7.43
C ARG A 421 -31.35 -16.91 8.91
N LEU A 422 -32.48 -17.17 9.53
CA LEU A 422 -32.54 -17.64 10.92
C LEU A 422 -32.06 -19.10 11.01
N PRO A 423 -31.31 -19.45 12.07
CA PRO A 423 -30.91 -20.84 12.28
C PRO A 423 -32.13 -21.72 12.58
N GLY A 424 -32.36 -22.75 11.76
CA GLY A 424 -33.44 -23.74 11.97
C GLY A 424 -34.57 -23.72 10.93
N VAL A 425 -34.62 -22.72 10.06
CA VAL A 425 -35.54 -22.69 8.90
C VAL A 425 -34.82 -23.37 7.73
N ARG A 426 -35.13 -24.66 7.49
CA ARG A 426 -34.59 -25.44 6.36
C ARG A 426 -35.47 -25.39 5.13
#